data_AF-A0A251URB6-F1
#
_entry.id   AF-A0A251URB6-F1
#
_cell.length_a   1.000
_cell.length_b   1.000
_cell.length_c   1.000
_cell.angle_alpha   90.00
_cell.angle_beta   90.00
_cell.angle_gamma   90.00
#
_symmetry.space_group_name_H-M   'P 1'
#
loop_
_entity.id
_entity.type
_entity.pdbx_description
1 polymer ?
#
loop_
_entity_poly.entity_id
_entity_poly.type
_entity_poly.pdbx_seq_one_letter_code
_entity_poly.pdbx_strand_id
1 'polypeptide(L)' 'MKKAIELTEQADTKGIQVQIAGRIDGKEIARVEWIREGRVPLQTIRAKIDYCSYTVRTIYGVLGIKIWIFIEGE' A
#
# COMPACT_ATOMS: atom_id res chain seq x y z
N MET A 1 3.00 -8.38 2.19
CA MET A 1 3.40 -6.96 2.26
C MET A 1 4.92 -6.80 2.18
N LYS A 2 5.73 -7.43 3.04
CA LYS A 2 7.22 -7.33 3.02
C LYS A 2 7.86 -7.51 1.64
N LYS A 3 7.51 -8.60 0.94
CA LYS A 3 8.01 -8.83 -0.43
C LYS A 3 7.69 -7.71 -1.42
N ALA A 4 6.54 -7.04 -1.27
CA ALA A 4 6.19 -5.91 -2.14
C ALA A 4 7.08 -4.69 -1.85
N ILE A 5 7.46 -4.48 -0.59
CA ILE A 5 8.40 -3.42 -0.18
C ILE A 5 9.79 -3.72 -0.76
N GLU A 6 10.30 -4.94 -0.57
CA GLU A 6 11.61 -5.37 -1.12
C GLU A 6 11.68 -5.18 -2.64
N LEU A 7 10.63 -5.55 -3.37
CA LEU A 7 10.56 -5.34 -4.82
C LEU A 7 10.50 -3.86 -5.21
N THR A 8 9.89 -3.01 -4.37
CA THR A 8 9.75 -1.58 -4.63
C THR A 8 11.03 -0.81 -4.30
N GLU A 9 11.80 -1.27 -3.31
CA GLU A 9 13.16 -0.77 -3.04
C GLU A 9 14.10 -1.02 -4.21
N GLN A 10 13.99 -2.17 -4.88
CA GLN A 10 14.76 -2.48 -6.09
C GLN A 10 14.39 -1.59 -7.30
N ALA A 11 13.20 -0.99 -7.29
CA ALA A 11 12.69 -0.14 -8.36
C ALA A 11 13.03 1.35 -8.18
N ASP A 12 14.00 1.68 -7.32
CA ASP A 12 14.51 3.04 -7.06
C ASP A 12 13.41 4.03 -6.62
N THR A 13 12.55 3.59 -5.70
CA THR A 13 11.48 4.42 -5.15
C THR A 13 11.89 5.05 -3.82
N LYS A 14 11.36 6.25 -3.52
CA LYS A 14 11.68 6.99 -2.30
C LYS A 14 10.85 6.59 -1.08
N GLY A 15 9.74 5.91 -1.33
CA GLY A 15 8.89 5.40 -0.28
C GLY A 15 7.64 4.73 -0.82
N ILE A 16 7.11 3.81 -0.03
CA ILE A 16 5.90 3.08 -0.33
C ILE A 16 5.04 2.98 0.92
N GLN A 17 3.73 3.10 0.74
CA GLN A 17 2.74 2.76 1.76
C GLN A 17 1.76 1.75 1.15
N VAL A 18 1.59 0.62 1.81
CA VAL A 18 0.61 -0.42 1.44
C VAL A 18 -0.38 -0.57 2.57
N GLN A 19 -1.66 -0.47 2.26
CA GLN A 19 -2.77 -0.68 3.20
C GLN A 19 -3.67 -1.79 2.66
N ILE A 20 -4.02 -2.74 3.53
CA ILE A 20 -4.99 -3.78 3.25
C ILE A 20 -6.08 -3.71 4.32
N ALA A 21 -7.34 -3.67 3.88
CA ALA A 21 -8.52 -3.59 4.72
C ALA A 21 -9.45 -4.77 4.44
N GLY A 22 -9.94 -5.40 5.50
CA GLY A 22 -10.97 -6.44 5.45
C GLY A 22 -10.69 -7.60 6.40
N ARG A 23 -11.24 -8.77 6.10
CA ARG A 23 -11.10 -9.98 6.92
C ARG A 23 -9.78 -10.70 6.64
N ILE A 24 -8.69 -10.12 7.15
CA ILE A 24 -7.34 -10.64 6.98
C ILE A 24 -7.20 -11.96 7.77
N ASP A 25 -6.66 -12.99 7.12
CA ASP A 25 -6.48 -14.33 7.69
C ASP A 25 -7.80 -15.02 8.08
N GLY A 26 -8.89 -14.68 7.37
CA GLY A 26 -10.22 -15.29 7.56
C GLY A 26 -10.92 -14.94 8.88
N LYS A 27 -10.30 -14.11 9.73
CA LYS A 27 -10.87 -13.71 11.02
C LYS A 27 -12.25 -13.07 10.84
N GLU A 28 -13.13 -13.29 11.82
CA GLU A 28 -14.51 -12.80 11.80
C GLU A 28 -14.57 -11.26 11.75
N ILE A 29 -13.71 -10.60 12.53
CA ILE A 29 -13.64 -9.15 12.63
C ILE A 29 -12.66 -8.61 11.57
N ALA A 30 -13.16 -7.70 10.73
CA ALA A 30 -12.35 -7.01 9.74
C ALA A 30 -11.35 -6.04 10.42
N ARG A 31 -10.16 -5.92 9.84
CA ARG A 31 -9.11 -5.00 10.31
C ARG A 31 -8.40 -4.32 9.16
N VAL A 32 -7.67 -3.26 9.49
CA VAL A 32 -6.83 -2.52 8.56
C VAL A 32 -5.38 -2.71 9.00
N GLU A 33 -4.60 -3.37 8.16
CA GLU A 33 -3.15 -3.47 8.33
C GLU A 33 -2.49 -2.60 7.27
N TRP A 34 -1.48 -1.84 7.68
CA TRP A 34 -0.69 -1.03 6.77
C TRP A 34 0.77 -1.09 7.16
N ILE A 35 1.63 -0.99 6.15
CA ILE A 35 3.07 -0.87 6.32
C ILE A 35 3.51 0.30 5.45
N ARG A 36 4.44 1.08 5.98
CA ARG A 36 5.06 2.18 5.28
C ARG A 36 6.57 2.05 5.41
N GLU A 37 7.26 2.17 4.28
CA GLU A 37 8.71 2.21 4.20
C GLU A 37 9.13 3.51 3.50
N GLY A 38 10.16 4.18 4.01
CA GLY A 38 10.61 5.46 3.49
C GLY A 38 9.61 6.63 3.66
N ARG A 39 9.73 7.64 2.79
CA ARG A 39 8.97 8.89 2.88
C ARG A 39 7.73 8.83 1.98
N VAL A 40 6.55 9.14 2.53
CA VAL A 40 5.30 9.26 1.76
C VAL A 40 4.56 10.53 2.20
N PRO A 41 4.82 11.69 1.58
CA PRO A 41 4.31 12.97 2.05
C PRO A 41 2.93 13.29 1.42
N LEU A 42 1.85 12.74 1.98
CA LEU A 42 0.49 12.85 1.43
C LEU A 42 -0.10 14.28 1.38
N GLN A 43 0.43 15.22 2.17
CA GLN A 43 -0.01 16.62 2.16
C GLN A 43 0.80 17.51 1.21
N THR A 44 1.92 17.01 0.67
CA THR A 44 2.79 17.80 -0.19
C THR A 44 2.32 17.71 -1.64
N ILE A 45 1.62 18.74 -2.13
CA ILE A 45 1.02 18.76 -3.48
C ILE A 45 2.07 18.56 -4.59
N ARG A 46 3.27 19.12 -4.41
CA ARG A 46 4.40 18.96 -5.35
C ARG A 46 5.01 17.55 -5.38
N ALA A 47 4.68 16.70 -4.41
CA ALA A 47 5.24 15.35 -4.36
C ALA A 47 4.56 14.48 -5.40
N LYS A 48 5.36 13.83 -6.25
CA LYS A 48 4.86 12.88 -7.24
C LYS A 48 4.51 11.56 -6.54
N ILE A 49 3.23 11.35 -6.30
CA ILE A 49 2.70 10.15 -5.64
C ILE A 49 1.83 9.40 -6.65
N ASP A 50 2.21 8.15 -6.92
CA ASP A 50 1.35 7.21 -7.63
C ASP A 50 0.43 6.51 -6.63
N TYR A 51 -0.86 6.46 -6.93
CA TYR A 51 -1.89 5.88 -6.07
C TYR A 51 -2.71 4.88 -6.85
N CYS A 52 -2.87 3.68 -6.30
CA CYS A 52 -3.75 2.67 -6.84
C CYS A 52 -4.62 2.03 -5.75
N SER A 53 -5.87 1.77 -6.10
CA SER A 53 -6.80 1.00 -5.27
C SER A 53 -7.29 -0.21 -6.03
N TYR A 54 -7.26 -1.37 -5.39
CA TYR A 54 -7.72 -2.61 -6.00
C TYR A 54 -8.51 -3.47 -5.00
N THR A 55 -9.57 -4.12 -5.48
CA THR A 55 -10.39 -5.01 -4.67
C THR A 55 -10.12 -6.46 -5.01
N VAL A 56 -9.89 -7.28 -4.00
CA VAL A 56 -9.66 -8.73 -4.14
C VAL A 56 -10.82 -9.48 -3.52
N ARG A 57 -11.46 -10.35 -4.31
CA ARG A 57 -12.52 -11.25 -3.81
C ARG A 57 -11.87 -12.51 -3.26
N THR A 58 -12.20 -12.83 -2.01
CA THR A 58 -11.74 -14.04 -1.32
C THR A 58 -12.96 -14.85 -0.86
N ILE A 59 -12.74 -16.08 -0.42
CA ILE A 59 -13.79 -16.93 0.15
C ILE A 59 -14.46 -16.30 1.40
N TYR A 60 -13.75 -15.45 2.14
CA TYR A 60 -14.23 -14.83 3.38
C TYR A 60 -14.80 -13.41 3.18
N GLY A 61 -14.93 -12.96 1.92
CA GLY A 61 -15.40 -11.63 1.57
C GLY A 61 -14.38 -10.86 0.72
N VAL A 62 -14.49 -9.53 0.72
CA VAL A 62 -13.66 -8.65 -0.12
C VAL A 62 -12.54 -8.03 0.72
N LEU A 63 -11.32 -8.05 0.19
CA LEU A 63 -10.18 -7.28 0.69
C LEU A 63 -9.98 -6.04 -0.19
N GLY A 64 -9.87 -4.88 0.44
CA GLY A 64 -9.48 -3.63 -0.21
C GLY A 64 -7.98 -3.40 -0.06
N ILE A 65 -7.27 -3.19 -1.16
CA ILE A 65 -5.83 -2.89 -1.18
C ILE A 65 -5.68 -1.46 -1.69
N LYS A 66 -4.93 -0.65 -0.95
CA LYS A 66 -4.55 0.73 -1.34
C LYS A 66 -3.03 0.84 -1.28
N ILE A 67 -2.44 1.37 -2.33
CA ILE A 67 -0.99 1.51 -2.46
C ILE A 67 -0.68 2.96 -2.82
N TRP A 68 0.32 3.54 -2.15
CA TRP A 68 0.92 4.83 -2.48
C TRP A 68 2.40 4.61 -2.71
N ILE A 69 2.93 5.11 -3.83
CA ILE A 69 4.35 5.07 -4.16
C ILE A 69 4.82 6.50 -4.34
N PHE A 70 5.82 6.90 -3.54
CA PHE A 70 6.51 8.17 -3.71
C PHE A 70 7.73 7.96 -4.59
N ILE A 71 7.71 8.61 -5.76
CA ILE A 71 8.81 8.59 -6.71
C ILE A 71 9.53 9.94 -6.70
N GLU A 72 10.82 9.91 -7.03
CA GLU A 72 11.55 11.15 -7.30
C GLU A 72 10.92 11.84 -8.50
N GLY A 73 10.58 13.12 -8.34
CA GLY A 73 10.42 14.00 -9.49
C GLY A 73 11.79 14.52 -9.86
N GLU A 74 12.07 14.62 -11.16
CA GLU A 74 13.12 15.51 -11.66
C GLU A 74 12.91 16.95 -11.16
#